data_AF-A0A357I804-F1
#
_entry.id   AF-A0A357I804-F1
#
_cell.length_a   1.000
_cell.length_b   1.000
_cell.length_c   1.000
_cell.angle_alpha   90.00
_cell.angle_beta   90.00
_cell.angle_gamma   90.00
#
_symmetry.space_group_name_H-M   'P 1'
#
loop_
_entity.id
_entity.type
_entity.pdbx_description
1 polymer ?
#
loop_
_entity_poly.entity_id
_entity_poly.type
_entity_poly.pdbx_seq_one_letter_code
_entity_poly.pdbx_strand_id
1 'polypeptide(L)'
;MGDPGDETHANRGFNIHLGSTGCQADGKTSAPEEACLYPNTVQVCLGGQDGANFDAATNTVVFDVKDVLAESDVTIDDEAPAGCMSFPGDSACNTIMPRLNLPYAFSDEQVYPAVGQHFVRME
;
A
#
# COMPACT_ATOMS: atom_id res chain seq x y z
N MET A 1 -8.02 30.99 -1.91
CA MET A 1 -7.03 31.20 -2.98
C MET A 1 -5.74 31.59 -2.30
N GLY A 2 -4.74 30.70 -2.30
CA GLY A 2 -3.44 30.91 -1.66
C GLY A 2 -2.37 31.24 -2.70
N ASP A 3 -1.42 32.07 -2.27
CA ASP A 3 -0.46 32.91 -2.99
C ASP A 3 0.57 32.17 -3.88
N PRO A 4 1.07 32.76 -4.99
CA PRO A 4 2.06 32.15 -5.86
C PRO A 4 3.47 32.57 -5.40
N GLY A 5 4.07 31.86 -4.45
CA GLY A 5 5.45 32.20 -4.04
C GLY A 5 6.14 31.51 -2.86
N ASP A 6 5.61 30.42 -2.27
CA ASP A 6 6.32 29.70 -1.20
C ASP A 6 6.60 28.23 -1.60
N GLU A 7 7.89 27.91 -1.80
CA GLU A 7 8.42 26.62 -2.23
C GLU A 7 8.73 25.66 -1.05
N THR A 8 8.15 25.86 0.13
CA THR A 8 8.34 24.91 1.23
C THR A 8 7.26 23.82 1.20
N HIS A 9 7.71 22.56 1.18
CA HIS A 9 6.93 21.33 0.98
C HIS A 9 5.85 21.05 2.06
N ALA A 10 5.45 22.04 2.87
CA ALA A 10 4.59 21.92 4.04
C ALA A 10 3.10 21.62 3.75
N ASN A 11 2.72 21.41 2.48
CA ASN A 11 1.32 21.17 2.08
C ASN A 11 1.14 20.04 1.06
N ARG A 12 2.17 19.22 0.81
CA ARG A 12 2.00 18.00 0.01
C ARG A 12 1.56 16.89 0.97
N GLY A 13 0.32 16.43 0.87
CA GLY A 13 -0.15 15.32 1.69
C GLY A 13 0.69 14.07 1.41
N PHE A 14 0.92 13.24 2.42
CA PHE A 14 1.53 11.91 2.25
C PHE A 14 0.54 11.00 1.52
N ASN A 15 0.89 10.55 0.31
CA ASN A 15 -0.02 9.75 -0.50
C ASN A 15 0.41 8.28 -0.47
N ILE A 16 -0.57 7.39 -0.51
CA ILE A 16 -0.37 5.98 -0.78
C ILE A 16 -1.09 5.67 -2.09
N HIS A 17 -0.34 5.53 -3.17
CA HIS A 17 -0.86 4.96 -4.42
C HIS A 17 -0.66 3.45 -4.40
N LEU A 18 -1.72 2.73 -4.73
CA LEU A 18 -1.73 1.27 -4.77
C LEU A 18 -1.95 0.77 -6.20
N GLY A 19 -0.84 0.62 -6.94
CA GLY A 19 -0.82 0.12 -8.31
C GLY A 19 -0.16 -1.25 -8.42
N SER A 20 -0.59 -2.04 -9.40
CA SER A 20 0.12 -3.28 -9.75
C SER A 20 1.35 -2.93 -10.58
N THR A 21 2.43 -3.70 -10.44
CA THR A 21 3.67 -3.49 -11.21
C THR A 21 4.14 -4.78 -11.88
N GLY A 22 5.02 -4.65 -12.88
CA GLY A 22 5.44 -5.78 -13.72
C GLY A 22 4.30 -6.35 -14.57
N CYS A 23 3.33 -5.50 -14.96
CA CYS A 23 2.24 -5.86 -15.86
C CYS A 23 2.70 -5.85 -17.32
N GLN A 24 2.24 -6.80 -18.13
CA GLN A 24 2.36 -6.76 -19.59
C GLN A 24 0.99 -6.46 -20.21
N ALA A 25 0.89 -5.34 -20.93
CA ALA A 25 -0.32 -4.91 -21.62
C ALA A 25 0.03 -4.13 -22.89
N ASP A 26 -0.86 -4.17 -23.89
CA ASP A 26 -0.69 -3.48 -25.18
C ASP A 26 -0.70 -1.95 -25.07
N GLY A 27 -1.17 -1.41 -23.95
CA GLY A 27 -1.23 0.02 -23.70
C GLY A 27 -1.57 0.34 -22.26
N LYS A 28 -1.33 1.59 -21.85
CA LYS A 28 -1.53 2.06 -20.46
C LYS A 28 -2.98 1.99 -19.96
N THR A 29 -3.93 1.93 -20.89
CA THR A 29 -5.38 1.85 -20.60
C THR A 29 -5.97 0.51 -21.00
N SER A 30 -5.16 -0.42 -21.48
CA SER A 30 -5.57 -1.78 -21.80
C SER A 30 -5.35 -2.65 -20.55
N ALA A 31 -6.34 -3.48 -20.22
CA ALA A 31 -6.14 -4.47 -19.18
C ALA A 31 -5.06 -5.48 -19.64
N PRO A 32 -4.14 -5.90 -18.77
CA PRO A 32 -3.25 -7.00 -19.06
C PRO A 32 -4.06 -8.31 -19.20
N GLU A 33 -3.65 -9.21 -20.09
CA GLU A 33 -4.29 -10.52 -20.25
C GLU A 33 -3.94 -11.47 -19.09
N GLU A 34 -2.74 -11.29 -18.52
CA GLU A 34 -2.22 -12.07 -17.41
C GLU A 34 -2.08 -11.21 -16.15
N ALA A 35 -2.01 -11.87 -14.99
CA ALA A 35 -1.74 -11.18 -13.73
C ALA A 35 -0.38 -10.48 -13.77
N CYS A 36 -0.32 -9.26 -13.23
CA CYS A 36 0.94 -8.55 -13.03
C CYS A 36 1.85 -9.33 -12.06
N LEU A 37 3.16 -9.23 -12.25
CA LEU A 37 4.13 -9.91 -11.37
C LEU A 37 3.96 -9.52 -9.90
N TYR A 38 3.63 -8.25 -9.64
CA TYR A 38 3.32 -7.74 -8.31
C TYR A 38 1.88 -7.18 -8.31
N PRO A 39 0.92 -7.93 -7.75
CA PRO A 39 -0.48 -7.51 -7.71
C PRO A 39 -0.69 -6.43 -6.65
N ASN A 40 -1.72 -5.61 -6.85
CA ASN A 40 -2.15 -4.60 -5.87
C ASN A 40 -3.36 -5.03 -5.03
N THR A 41 -3.79 -6.28 -5.16
CA THR A 41 -4.90 -6.86 -4.42
C THR A 41 -4.40 -7.83 -3.37
N VAL A 42 -4.82 -7.61 -2.13
CA VAL A 42 -4.48 -8.45 -0.98
C VAL A 42 -5.59 -9.45 -0.69
N GLN A 43 -5.20 -10.67 -0.32
CA GLN A 43 -6.12 -11.65 0.26
C GLN A 43 -6.19 -11.48 1.78
N VAL A 44 -7.41 -11.42 2.31
CA VAL A 44 -7.68 -11.22 3.73
C VAL A 44 -8.47 -12.42 4.26
N CYS A 45 -8.01 -12.99 5.36
CA CYS A 45 -8.69 -14.03 6.11
C CYS A 45 -9.56 -13.39 7.20
N LEU A 46 -10.88 -13.58 7.10
CA LEU A 46 -11.86 -13.14 8.11
C LEU A 46 -12.16 -14.26 9.13
N GLY A 47 -11.17 -15.07 9.49
CA GLY A 47 -11.30 -15.98 10.62
C GLY A 47 -11.12 -15.22 11.92
N GLY A 48 -11.91 -15.51 12.95
CA GLY A 48 -11.74 -14.95 14.29
C GLY A 48 -10.32 -15.24 14.78
N GLN A 49 -9.66 -14.28 15.43
CA GLN A 49 -8.36 -14.51 16.06
C GLN A 49 -8.43 -15.58 17.18
N ASP A 50 -9.65 -15.91 17.61
CA ASP A 50 -10.04 -16.94 18.56
C ASP A 50 -10.59 -18.23 17.92
N GLY A 51 -10.62 -18.31 16.57
CA GLY A 51 -11.18 -19.43 15.82
C GLY A 51 -12.70 -19.35 15.57
N ALA A 52 -13.37 -18.24 15.90
CA ALA A 52 -14.76 -18.01 15.53
C ALA A 52 -14.92 -17.76 14.01
N ASN A 53 -16.07 -18.13 13.44
CA ASN A 53 -16.40 -17.80 12.05
C ASN A 53 -16.89 -16.34 11.97
N PHE A 54 -16.56 -15.65 10.88
CA PHE A 54 -17.13 -14.34 10.57
C PHE A 54 -18.64 -14.40 10.40
N ASP A 55 -19.34 -13.50 11.09
CA ASP A 55 -20.76 -13.24 10.92
C ASP A 55 -20.97 -11.82 10.39
N ALA A 56 -21.39 -11.71 9.13
CA ALA A 56 -21.64 -10.43 8.48
C ALA A 56 -22.80 -9.62 9.13
N ALA A 57 -23.61 -10.24 10.00
CA ALA A 57 -24.69 -9.54 10.71
C ALA A 57 -24.22 -8.84 11.99
N THR A 58 -23.09 -9.26 12.56
CA THR A 58 -22.63 -8.80 13.88
C THR A 58 -21.19 -8.29 13.90
N ASN A 59 -20.33 -8.82 13.03
CA ASN A 59 -18.93 -8.41 12.96
C ASN A 59 -18.71 -7.23 12.00
N THR A 60 -17.73 -6.41 12.33
CA THR A 60 -17.25 -5.33 11.46
C THR A 60 -15.84 -5.64 10.96
N VAL A 61 -15.58 -5.37 9.68
CA VAL A 61 -14.23 -5.43 9.10
C VAL A 61 -13.57 -4.06 9.28
N VAL A 62 -12.49 -4.01 10.05
CA VAL A 62 -11.74 -2.79 10.33
C VAL A 62 -10.43 -2.81 9.58
N PHE A 63 -10.21 -1.76 8.78
CA PHE A 63 -8.93 -1.47 8.14
C PHE A 63 -8.14 -0.49 9.02
N ASP A 64 -7.11 -0.98 9.70
CA ASP A 64 -6.25 -0.18 10.55
C ASP A 64 -5.08 0.42 9.76
N VAL A 65 -5.30 1.64 9.29
CA VAL A 65 -4.28 2.41 8.57
C VAL A 65 -3.08 2.75 9.46
N LYS A 66 -3.25 2.80 10.78
CA LYS A 66 -2.13 3.04 11.71
C LYS A 66 -1.11 1.91 11.63
N ASP A 67 -1.56 0.66 11.53
CA ASP A 67 -0.66 -0.49 11.39
C ASP A 67 0.10 -0.43 10.07
N VAL A 68 -0.54 0.00 8.97
CA VAL A 68 0.11 0.21 7.67
C VAL A 68 1.24 1.24 7.74
N LEU A 69 1.02 2.31 8.49
CA LEU A 69 1.96 3.44 8.61
C LEU A 69 2.94 3.30 9.79
N ALA A 70 2.95 2.17 10.51
CA ALA A 70 3.66 2.07 11.78
C ALA A 70 5.19 2.26 11.71
N GLU A 71 5.80 2.08 10.53
CA GLU A 71 7.23 2.36 10.27
C GLU A 71 7.44 3.45 9.21
N SER A 72 6.43 4.28 8.95
CA SER A 72 6.53 5.40 8.02
C SER A 72 6.44 6.71 8.81
N ASP A 73 7.44 7.57 8.67
CA ASP A 73 7.33 8.94 9.15
C ASP A 73 6.61 9.78 8.08
N VAL A 74 5.30 9.95 8.25
CA VAL A 74 4.48 10.74 7.32
C VAL A 74 4.76 12.25 7.36
N THR A 75 5.66 12.70 8.24
CA THR A 75 6.11 14.08 8.32
C THR A 75 7.39 14.33 7.53
N ILE A 76 8.09 13.25 7.12
CA ILE A 76 9.28 13.31 6.28
C ILE A 76 8.88 13.01 4.84
N ASP A 77 9.20 13.92 3.94
CA ASP A 77 8.84 13.84 2.54
C ASP A 77 10.00 14.30 1.65
N ASP A 78 11.05 13.48 1.64
CA ASP A 78 12.30 13.76 0.93
C ASP A 78 12.21 13.35 -0.56
N GLU A 79 11.11 12.72 -0.99
CA GLU A 79 10.87 12.26 -2.36
C GLU A 79 9.74 13.06 -3.03
N ALA A 80 9.74 13.11 -4.37
CA ALA A 80 8.67 13.76 -5.14
C ALA A 80 8.17 12.78 -6.21
N PRO A 81 6.88 12.38 -6.17
CA PRO A 81 5.80 12.82 -5.29
C PRO A 81 5.85 12.22 -3.87
N ALA A 82 5.04 12.81 -2.98
CA ALA A 82 5.07 12.53 -1.56
C ALA A 82 4.46 11.19 -1.14
N GLY A 83 5.21 10.39 -0.40
CA GLY A 83 4.79 9.08 0.12
C GLY A 83 4.99 7.93 -0.86
N CYS A 84 4.30 6.81 -0.63
CA CYS A 84 4.46 5.58 -1.42
C CYS A 84 3.62 5.60 -2.70
N MET A 85 4.26 5.49 -3.86
CA MET A 85 3.66 5.49 -5.19
C MET A 85 3.62 4.14 -5.89
N SER A 86 4.03 3.05 -5.23
CA SER A 86 4.09 1.66 -5.71
C SER A 86 5.08 1.33 -6.84
N PHE A 87 5.72 2.32 -7.47
CA PHE A 87 6.70 2.05 -8.53
C PHE A 87 7.99 1.44 -7.96
N PRO A 88 8.75 0.64 -8.74
CA PRO A 88 10.04 0.11 -8.29
C PRO A 88 11.06 1.22 -8.02
N GLY A 89 11.66 1.23 -6.83
CA GLY A 89 12.66 2.22 -6.41
C GLY A 89 12.12 3.31 -5.48
N ASP A 90 10.82 3.29 -5.17
CA ASP A 90 10.19 4.15 -4.19
C ASP A 90 10.51 3.65 -2.77
N SER A 91 11.32 4.42 -2.03
CA SER A 91 11.79 3.98 -0.73
C SER A 91 10.71 4.06 0.36
N ALA A 92 9.69 4.91 0.19
CA ALA A 92 8.57 5.02 1.11
C ALA A 92 7.68 3.75 1.07
N CYS A 93 7.66 3.03 -0.05
CA CYS A 93 6.93 1.77 -0.18
C CYS A 93 7.59 0.57 0.53
N ASN A 94 8.88 0.66 0.90
CA ASN A 94 9.64 -0.43 1.51
C ASN A 94 8.97 -1.00 2.77
N THR A 95 8.32 -0.16 3.56
CA THR A 95 7.66 -0.55 4.81
C THR A 95 6.13 -0.59 4.71
N ILE A 96 5.54 0.21 3.81
CA ILE A 96 4.08 0.33 3.64
C ILE A 96 3.49 -0.90 2.93
N MET A 97 4.04 -1.29 1.78
CA MET A 97 3.48 -2.36 0.97
C MET A 97 3.52 -3.73 1.68
N PRO A 98 4.63 -4.13 2.33
CA PRO A 98 4.65 -5.33 3.16
C PRO A 98 3.55 -5.41 4.21
N ARG A 99 3.20 -4.27 4.82
CA ARG A 99 2.16 -4.17 5.87
C ARG A 99 0.73 -4.18 5.34
N LEU A 100 0.54 -3.79 4.07
CA LEU A 100 -0.67 -4.11 3.31
C LEU A 100 -0.76 -5.59 2.95
N ASN A 101 0.17 -6.41 3.44
CA ASN A 101 0.30 -7.84 3.13
C ASN A 101 0.52 -8.09 1.62
N LEU A 102 1.27 -7.18 0.98
CA LEU A 102 1.69 -7.28 -0.42
C LEU A 102 3.22 -7.31 -0.49
N PRO A 103 3.82 -8.20 -1.30
CA PRO A 103 5.24 -8.11 -1.58
C PRO A 103 5.54 -6.83 -2.38
N TYR A 104 6.70 -6.22 -2.16
CA TYR A 104 7.15 -5.03 -2.87
C TYR A 104 8.53 -5.23 -3.49
N ALA A 105 8.61 -5.13 -4.81
CA ALA A 105 9.87 -5.11 -5.52
C ALA A 105 10.40 -3.68 -5.66
N PHE A 106 11.42 -3.38 -4.88
CA PHE A 106 12.17 -2.13 -5.02
C PHE A 106 13.08 -2.20 -6.27
N SER A 107 13.68 -3.36 -6.51
CA SER A 107 14.35 -3.73 -7.76
C SER A 107 14.06 -5.19 -8.09
N ASP A 108 14.56 -5.66 -9.24
CA ASP A 108 14.46 -7.08 -9.63
C ASP A 108 15.17 -8.01 -8.63
N GLU A 109 16.21 -7.53 -7.95
CA GLU A 109 16.97 -8.27 -6.95
C GLU A 109 16.49 -8.05 -5.51
N GLN A 110 15.84 -6.91 -5.24
CA GLN A 110 15.43 -6.51 -3.89
C GLN A 110 13.91 -6.50 -3.77
N VAL A 111 13.38 -7.56 -3.16
CA VAL A 111 11.97 -7.74 -2.86
C VAL A 111 11.74 -7.78 -1.35
N TYR A 112 10.89 -6.89 -0.86
CA TYR A 112 10.38 -6.90 0.51
C TYR A 112 9.14 -7.81 0.58
N PRO A 113 9.17 -8.91 1.36
CA PRO A 113 8.04 -9.82 1.46
C PRO A 113 6.90 -9.22 2.28
N ALA A 114 5.68 -9.67 2.02
CA ALA A 114 4.52 -9.38 2.88
C ALA A 114 4.80 -9.85 4.32
N VAL A 115 4.38 -9.07 5.32
CA VAL A 115 4.62 -9.39 6.75
C VAL A 115 3.42 -10.03 7.45
N GLY A 116 2.39 -10.42 6.69
CA GLY A 116 1.15 -10.99 7.20
C GLY A 116 0.02 -9.96 7.33
N GLN A 117 -1.18 -10.46 7.60
CA GLN A 117 -2.38 -9.64 7.78
C GLN A 117 -2.38 -8.98 9.17
N HIS A 118 -1.98 -7.71 9.23
CA HIS A 118 -2.04 -6.89 10.45
C HIS A 118 -3.08 -5.78 10.33
N PHE A 119 -3.14 -5.14 9.15
CA PHE A 119 -4.00 -3.98 8.92
C PHE A 119 -5.50 -4.30 8.78
N VAL A 120 -5.90 -5.58 8.76
CA VAL A 120 -7.32 -5.96 8.74
C VAL A 120 -7.64 -6.85 9.91
N ARG A 121 -8.55 -6.36 10.77
CA ARG A 121 -9.09 -7.11 11.90
C ARG A 121 -10.60 -7.14 11.89
N MET A 122 -11.15 -8.02 12.70
CA MET A 122 -12.59 -8.09 12.97
C MET A 122 -12.86 -7.57 14.37
N GLU A 123 -13.98 -6.88 14.52
CA GLU A 123 -14.53 -6.41 15.79
C GLU A 123 -15.97 -6.90 15.96
#